data_AF-A0A6L5R3S9-F1
#
_entry.id   AF-A0A6L5R3S9-F1
#
_cell.length_a   1.000
_cell.length_b   1.000
_cell.length_c   1.000
_cell.angle_alpha   90.00
_cell.angle_beta   90.00
_cell.angle_gamma   90.00
#
_symmetry.space_group_name_H-M   'P 1'
#
loop_
_entity.id
_entity.type
_entity.pdbx_description
1 polymer ?
#
loop_
_entity_poly.entity_id
_entity_poly.type
_entity_poly.pdbx_seq_one_letter_code
_entity_poly.pdbx_strand_id
1 'polypeptide(L)'
;MSSRGTSQRTHDEQSLHIAGRHSGMWGWFSGIIVLALIAVPLSAAFAFATNPGTQQLFGGRLSEATQGGYQAFWWVVTLLLVALPILVGYGVAKMSARALIIVGAVVALFVVAIMILGQLFVF
;
A
#
# COMPACT_ATOMS: atom_id res chain seq x y z
N MET A 1 42.01 -31.26 -35.58
CA MET A 1 40.73 -32.00 -35.70
C MET A 1 39.86 -31.67 -34.50
N SER A 2 38.68 -31.12 -34.78
CA SER A 2 37.47 -30.93 -33.96
C SER A 2 37.55 -30.33 -32.54
N SER A 3 37.09 -29.09 -32.47
CA SER A 3 36.38 -28.46 -31.35
C SER A 3 35.16 -29.28 -30.87
N ARG A 4 34.95 -29.32 -29.56
CA ARG A 4 33.69 -29.58 -28.82
C ARG A 4 33.91 -28.93 -27.45
N GLY A 5 33.14 -28.00 -26.93
CA GLY A 5 31.82 -27.50 -27.28
C GLY A 5 31.30 -26.89 -25.98
N THR A 6 31.70 -25.66 -25.68
CA THR A 6 31.14 -24.84 -24.61
C THR A 6 29.74 -24.39 -25.04
N SER A 7 28.71 -25.11 -24.62
CA SER A 7 27.33 -24.66 -24.80
C SER A 7 26.45 -25.18 -23.68
N GLN A 8 26.41 -24.42 -22.59
CA GLN A 8 25.20 -24.18 -21.79
C GLN A 8 25.54 -23.24 -20.63
N ARG A 9 25.52 -21.93 -20.89
CA ARG A 9 25.44 -20.91 -19.81
C ARG A 9 25.00 -19.53 -20.28
N THR A 10 24.39 -19.42 -21.46
CA THR A 10 23.99 -18.13 -22.04
C THR A 10 22.48 -17.89 -22.00
N HIS A 11 21.67 -18.87 -21.61
CA HIS A 11 20.20 -18.71 -21.55
C HIS A 11 19.68 -18.14 -20.21
N ASP A 12 20.43 -18.27 -19.12
CA ASP A 12 20.00 -17.74 -17.81
C ASP A 12 20.33 -16.24 -17.62
N GLU A 13 21.37 -15.73 -18.30
CA GLU A 13 21.77 -14.33 -18.16
C GLU A 13 20.84 -13.37 -18.91
N GLN A 14 20.26 -13.83 -20.03
CA GLN A 14 19.38 -13.00 -20.86
C GLN A 14 17.96 -12.87 -20.27
N SER A 15 17.47 -13.90 -19.56
CA SER A 15 16.20 -13.83 -18.82
C SER A 15 16.30 -12.93 -17.58
N LEU A 16 17.46 -12.93 -16.90
CA LEU A 16 17.75 -12.03 -15.79
C LEU A 16 17.80 -10.55 -16.22
N HIS A 17 18.31 -10.27 -17.42
CA HIS A 17 18.42 -8.91 -17.94
C HIS A 17 17.08 -8.31 -18.42
N ILE A 18 16.14 -9.13 -18.90
CA ILE A 18 14.76 -8.70 -19.21
C ILE A 18 13.98 -8.42 -17.91
N ALA A 19 14.21 -9.21 -16.86
CA ALA A 19 13.58 -9.02 -15.55
C ALA A 19 13.93 -7.65 -14.92
N GLY A 20 15.16 -7.16 -15.11
CA GLY A 20 15.64 -5.91 -14.51
C GLY A 20 15.05 -4.62 -15.08
N ARG A 21 14.64 -4.59 -16.37
CA ARG A 21 14.04 -3.40 -17.00
C ARG A 21 12.53 -3.32 -16.77
N HIS A 22 11.86 -4.46 -16.65
CA HIS A 22 10.41 -4.53 -16.44
C HIS A 22 10.01 -4.41 -14.96
N SER A 23 10.88 -4.75 -14.00
CA SER A 23 10.54 -4.73 -12.56
C SER A 23 10.08 -3.36 -12.06
N GLY A 24 10.69 -2.27 -12.53
CA GLY A 24 10.28 -0.91 -12.19
C GLY A 24 8.88 -0.54 -12.72
N MET A 25 8.56 -1.01 -13.94
CA MET A 25 7.25 -0.78 -14.55
C MET A 25 6.14 -1.56 -13.82
N TRP A 26 6.42 -2.81 -13.44
CA TRP A 26 5.52 -3.63 -12.64
C TRP A 26 5.31 -3.05 -11.24
N GLY A 27 6.35 -2.48 -10.64
CA GLY A 27 6.26 -1.71 -9.41
C GLY A 27 5.31 -0.52 -9.53
N TRP A 28 5.51 0.33 -10.54
CA TRP A 28 4.63 1.48 -10.78
C TRP A 28 3.17 1.07 -11.00
N PHE A 29 2.94 0.05 -11.85
CA PHE A 29 1.59 -0.46 -12.11
C PHE A 29 0.90 -1.00 -10.85
N SER A 30 1.64 -1.74 -10.01
CA SER A 30 1.11 -2.23 -8.74
C SER A 30 0.74 -1.09 -7.78
N GLY A 31 1.53 -0.02 -7.73
CA GLY A 31 1.22 1.17 -6.94
C GLY A 31 -0.07 1.87 -7.42
N ILE A 32 -0.29 1.96 -8.73
CA ILE A 32 -1.54 2.51 -9.30
C ILE A 32 -2.75 1.67 -8.88
N ILE A 33 -2.66 0.34 -8.96
CA ILE A 33 -3.76 -0.54 -8.53
C ILE A 33 -4.08 -0.32 -7.05
N VAL A 34 -3.05 -0.29 -6.19
CA VAL A 34 -3.22 -0.03 -4.76
C VAL A 34 -3.90 1.30 -4.55
N LEU A 35 -3.43 2.37 -5.18
CA LEU A 35 -4.03 3.71 -5.11
C LEU A 35 -5.51 3.69 -5.49
N ALA A 36 -5.87 2.99 -6.58
CA ALA A 36 -7.26 2.86 -7.00
C ALA A 36 -8.13 2.15 -5.97
N LEU A 37 -7.62 1.06 -5.36
CA LEU A 37 -8.34 0.30 -4.33
C LEU A 37 -8.54 1.10 -3.04
N ILE A 38 -7.56 1.93 -2.66
CA ILE A 38 -7.64 2.74 -1.44
C ILE A 38 -8.21 4.14 -1.66
N ALA A 39 -8.62 4.50 -2.89
CA ALA A 39 -9.07 5.86 -3.20
C ALA A 39 -10.27 6.29 -2.34
N VAL A 40 -11.24 5.39 -2.14
CA VAL A 40 -12.42 5.64 -1.30
C VAL A 40 -12.01 5.87 0.17
N PRO A 41 -11.32 4.95 0.86
CA PRO A 41 -10.92 5.19 2.25
C PRO A 41 -9.95 6.37 2.40
N LEU A 42 -9.08 6.63 1.42
CA LEU A 42 -8.20 7.82 1.42
C LEU A 42 -9.01 9.12 1.38
N SER A 43 -10.02 9.19 0.51
CA SER A 43 -10.89 10.36 0.41
C SER A 43 -11.67 10.61 1.71
N ALA A 44 -12.17 9.55 2.36
CA ALA A 44 -12.87 9.65 3.64
C ALA A 44 -11.95 10.12 4.76
N ALA A 45 -10.76 9.52 4.90
CA ALA A 45 -9.76 9.93 5.89
C ALA A 45 -9.37 11.40 5.72
N PHE A 46 -9.14 11.84 4.48
CA PHE A 46 -8.83 13.23 4.18
C PHE A 46 -9.99 14.19 4.51
N ALA A 47 -11.23 13.80 4.19
CA ALA A 47 -12.42 14.57 4.52
C ALA A 47 -12.59 14.73 6.03
N PHE A 48 -12.40 13.67 6.81
CA PHE A 48 -12.46 13.70 8.27
C PHE A 48 -11.31 14.53 8.89
N ALA A 49 -10.11 14.46 8.31
CA ALA A 49 -8.97 15.25 8.77
C ALA A 49 -9.17 16.76 8.57
N THR A 50 -9.85 17.15 7.49
CA THR A 50 -10.09 18.55 7.13
C THR A 50 -11.39 19.13 7.71
N ASN A 51 -12.33 18.29 8.13
CA ASN A 51 -13.63 18.70 8.66
C ASN A 51 -13.85 18.15 10.08
N PRO A 52 -13.31 18.79 11.13
CA PRO A 52 -13.46 18.33 12.52
C PRO A 52 -14.90 18.16 12.99
N GLY A 53 -15.86 18.92 12.43
CA GLY A 53 -17.28 18.81 12.76
C GLY A 53 -17.87 17.42 12.49
N THR A 54 -17.23 16.62 11.63
CA THR A 54 -17.66 15.23 11.37
C THR A 54 -17.44 14.30 12.56
N GLN A 55 -16.76 14.73 13.62
CA GLN A 55 -16.63 13.99 14.88
C GLN A 55 -18.00 13.61 15.47
N GLN A 56 -19.05 14.38 15.18
CA GLN A 56 -20.42 14.09 15.62
C GLN A 56 -21.03 12.85 14.93
N LEU A 57 -20.54 12.47 13.75
CA LEU A 57 -20.99 11.28 13.03
C LEU A 57 -20.69 9.97 13.78
N PHE A 58 -19.81 10.05 14.78
CA PHE A 58 -19.36 8.93 15.61
C PHE A 58 -20.21 8.73 16.88
N GLY A 59 -21.45 9.22 16.88
CA GLY A 59 -22.46 8.93 17.90
C GLY A 59 -22.06 9.30 19.33
N GLY A 60 -21.23 10.33 19.51
CA GLY A 60 -20.72 10.73 20.82
C GLY A 60 -19.60 9.82 21.39
N ARG A 61 -19.22 8.74 20.72
CA ARG A 61 -18.11 7.86 21.17
C ARG A 61 -16.76 8.57 21.20
N LEU A 62 -16.67 9.67 20.45
CA LEU A 62 -15.52 10.55 20.41
C LEU A 62 -15.77 11.87 21.16
N SER A 63 -16.86 12.03 21.93
CA SER A 63 -17.18 13.31 22.59
C SER A 63 -16.10 13.76 23.59
N GLU A 64 -15.36 12.80 24.16
CA GLU A 64 -14.24 13.05 25.07
C GLU A 64 -12.91 13.30 24.34
N ALA A 65 -12.84 12.95 23.04
CA ALA A 65 -11.66 13.22 22.25
C ALA A 65 -11.58 14.71 21.89
N THR A 66 -10.41 15.31 22.09
CA THR A 66 -10.19 16.69 21.65
C THR A 66 -10.30 16.78 20.14
N GLN A 67 -10.85 17.88 19.63
CA GLN A 67 -10.99 18.14 18.20
C GLN A 67 -9.64 18.05 17.47
N GLY A 68 -8.56 18.49 18.12
CA GLY A 68 -7.20 18.36 17.62
C GLY A 68 -6.72 16.91 17.54
N GLY A 69 -7.03 16.08 18.54
CA GLY A 69 -6.72 14.65 18.52
C GLY A 69 -7.45 13.90 17.41
N TYR A 70 -8.73 14.21 17.19
CA TYR A 70 -9.52 13.68 16.08
C TYR A 70 -8.89 14.00 14.72
N GLN A 71 -8.56 15.28 14.47
CA GLN A 71 -7.92 15.68 13.22
C GLN A 71 -6.54 15.03 13.02
N ALA A 72 -5.71 15.03 14.07
CA ALA A 72 -4.37 14.45 14.02
C ALA A 72 -4.42 12.96 13.65
N PHE A 73 -5.34 12.20 14.25
CA PHE A 73 -5.57 10.80 13.92
C PHE A 73 -5.87 10.61 12.43
N TRP A 74 -6.83 11.37 11.87
CA TRP A 74 -7.21 11.22 10.46
C TRP A 74 -6.12 11.71 9.50
N TRP A 75 -5.32 12.70 9.87
CA TRP A 75 -4.13 13.07 9.11
C TRP A 75 -3.10 11.94 9.07
N VAL A 76 -2.86 11.27 10.20
CA VAL A 76 -1.97 10.08 10.23
C VAL A 76 -2.51 8.99 9.32
N VAL A 77 -3.81 8.67 9.38
CA VAL A 77 -4.44 7.67 8.50
C VAL A 77 -4.29 8.07 7.04
N THR A 78 -4.53 9.34 6.69
CA THR A 78 -4.37 9.87 5.33
C THR A 78 -2.94 9.68 4.83
N LEU A 79 -1.94 10.06 5.63
CA LEU A 79 -0.53 9.93 5.27
C LEU A 79 -0.12 8.46 5.09
N LEU A 80 -0.60 7.57 5.95
CA LEU A 80 -0.36 6.13 5.81
C LEU A 80 -0.98 5.57 4.52
N LEU A 81 -2.21 5.96 4.20
CA LEU A 81 -2.87 5.57 2.96
C LEU A 81 -2.13 6.11 1.73
N VAL A 82 -1.67 7.37 1.74
CA VAL A 82 -0.85 7.93 0.65
C VAL A 82 0.49 7.20 0.50
N ALA A 83 1.09 6.74 1.59
CA ALA A 83 2.37 6.02 1.56
C ALA A 83 2.25 4.59 0.97
N LEU A 84 1.10 3.93 1.14
CA LEU A 84 0.87 2.56 0.68
C LEU A 84 1.20 2.29 -0.81
N PRO A 85 0.69 3.05 -1.79
CA PRO A 85 0.99 2.78 -3.20
C PRO A 85 2.49 2.90 -3.51
N ILE A 86 3.21 3.79 -2.83
CA ILE A 86 4.66 3.96 -2.98
C ILE A 86 5.39 2.76 -2.38
N LEU A 87 5.02 2.36 -1.16
CA LEU A 87 5.62 1.22 -0.47
C LEU A 87 5.41 -0.09 -1.24
N VAL A 88 4.19 -0.33 -1.74
CA VAL A 88 3.89 -1.52 -2.54
C VAL A 88 4.62 -1.44 -3.88
N GLY A 89 4.59 -0.30 -4.57
CA GLY A 89 5.27 -0.15 -5.86
C GLY A 89 6.79 -0.34 -5.75
N TYR A 90 7.41 0.20 -4.71
CA TYR A 90 8.82 -0.05 -4.40
C TYR A 90 9.09 -1.51 -4.04
N GLY A 91 8.24 -2.11 -3.18
CA GLY A 91 8.33 -3.51 -2.78
C GLY A 91 8.29 -4.45 -3.98
N VAL A 92 7.35 -4.24 -4.91
CA VAL A 92 7.25 -5.03 -6.15
C VAL A 92 8.47 -4.85 -7.05
N ALA A 93 9.02 -3.65 -7.15
CA ALA A 93 10.17 -3.40 -8.01
C ALA A 93 11.49 -3.96 -7.47
N LYS A 94 11.63 -4.11 -6.14
CA LYS A 94 12.93 -4.30 -5.48
C LYS A 94 13.01 -5.50 -4.52
N MET A 95 11.89 -6.10 -4.10
CA MET A 95 11.87 -7.18 -3.11
C MET A 95 11.60 -8.56 -3.72
N SER A 96 12.03 -9.61 -3.03
CA SER A 96 11.72 -11.00 -3.40
C SER A 96 10.21 -11.27 -3.22
N ALA A 97 9.65 -12.17 -4.03
CA ALA A 97 8.23 -12.53 -3.98
C ALA A 97 7.74 -12.92 -2.57
N ARG A 98 8.61 -13.56 -1.77
CA ARG A 98 8.32 -13.90 -0.37
C ARG A 98 8.14 -12.67 0.52
N ALA A 99 9.03 -11.69 0.42
CA ALA A 99 8.93 -10.45 1.19
C ALA A 99 7.68 -9.65 0.78
N LEU A 100 7.37 -9.65 -0.51
CA LEU A 100 6.18 -9.02 -1.08
C LEU A 100 4.87 -9.59 -0.51
N ILE A 101 4.77 -10.93 -0.42
CA ILE A 101 3.60 -11.61 0.16
C ILE A 101 3.43 -11.23 1.63
N ILE A 102 4.51 -11.19 2.40
CA ILE A 102 4.47 -10.85 3.83
C ILE A 102 4.00 -9.40 4.00
N VAL A 103 4.62 -8.46 3.28
CA VAL A 103 4.24 -7.04 3.33
C VAL A 103 2.79 -6.85 2.88
N GLY A 104 2.38 -7.49 1.79
CA GLY A 104 1.00 -7.46 1.29
C GLY A 104 -0.01 -7.99 2.31
N ALA A 105 0.30 -9.08 3.00
CA ALA A 105 -0.55 -9.64 4.04
C ALA A 105 -0.69 -8.69 5.25
N VAL A 106 0.41 -8.06 5.67
CA VAL A 106 0.39 -7.07 6.78
C VAL A 106 -0.43 -5.84 6.38
N VAL A 107 -0.24 -5.30 5.18
CA VAL A 107 -1.03 -4.18 4.67
C VAL A 107 -2.51 -4.54 4.57
N ALA A 108 -2.85 -5.71 4.03
CA ALA A 108 -4.23 -6.16 3.94
C ALA A 108 -4.89 -6.29 5.33
N LEU A 109 -4.19 -6.91 6.29
CA LEU A 109 -4.64 -6.98 7.68
C LEU A 109 -4.83 -5.59 8.29
N PHE A 110 -3.92 -4.66 8.02
CA PHE A 110 -3.99 -3.30 8.54
C PHE A 110 -5.18 -2.53 7.94
N VAL A 111 -5.43 -2.66 6.64
CA VAL A 111 -6.61 -2.09 5.97
C VAL A 111 -7.90 -2.70 6.51
N VAL A 112 -7.96 -4.01 6.68
CA VAL A 112 -9.13 -4.69 7.29
C VAL A 112 -9.34 -4.21 8.72
N ALA A 113 -8.28 -4.08 9.52
CA ALA A 113 -8.37 -3.57 10.87
C ALA A 113 -8.90 -2.13 10.88
N ILE A 114 -8.40 -1.25 10.01
CA ILE A 114 -8.92 0.12 9.86
C ILE A 114 -10.37 0.12 9.38
N MET A 115 -10.76 -0.77 8.46
CA MET A 115 -12.14 -0.89 7.99
C MET A 115 -13.09 -1.34 9.10
N ILE A 116 -12.69 -2.35 9.89
CA ILE A 116 -13.46 -2.81 11.06
C ILE A 116 -13.55 -1.68 12.09
N LEU A 117 -12.45 -1.00 12.37
CA LEU A 117 -12.43 0.13 13.28
C LEU A 117 -13.37 1.23 12.76
N GLY A 118 -13.29 1.57 11.48
CA GLY A 118 -14.21 2.47 10.80
C GLY A 118 -15.66 2.03 10.96
N GLN A 119 -15.99 0.75 10.77
CA GLN A 119 -17.34 0.24 10.97
C GLN A 119 -17.82 0.32 12.43
N LEU A 120 -16.94 0.06 13.40
CA LEU A 120 -17.27 0.14 14.82
C LEU A 120 -17.53 1.58 15.31
N PHE A 121 -17.05 2.56 14.57
CA PHE A 121 -17.11 3.97 14.95
C PHE A 121 -18.10 4.77 14.06
N VAL A 122 -18.27 4.41 12.78
CA VAL A 122 -19.17 5.07 11.82
C VAL A 122 -20.60 4.47 11.82
N PHE A 123 -20.79 3.22 12.27
CA PHE A 123 -22.08 2.59 12.50
C PHE A 123 -22.28 2.24 13.99
#